data_AF-A0A434CJW6-F1
#
_entry.id   AF-A0A434CJW6-F1
#
_cell.length_a   1.000
_cell.length_b   1.000
_cell.length_c   1.000
_cell.angle_alpha   90.00
_cell.angle_beta   90.00
_cell.angle_gamma   90.00
#
_symmetry.space_group_name_H-M   'P 1'
#
loop_
_entity.id
_entity.type
_entity.pdbx_description
1 polymer ?
#
loop_
_entity_poly.entity_id
_entity_poly.type
_entity_poly.pdbx_seq_one_letter_code
_entity_poly.pdbx_strand_id
1 'polypeptide(L)'
;MAIAAGSTTRLWTLVAKEFWRKTRRRLRAGPVYRWRYSGRTPERVLIAPPDLRLADPQIALEIYYGRYPLSGHLVETGGKSPFQIAVPNPGWQKALHGFRWLRHMRAAGTELAAANARALVSDWITIHGSQISGVAWEPGTTAKRVIAWLQHSSVVL
;
A
#
# COMPACT_ATOMS: atom_id res chain seq x y z
N MET A 1 -41.22 -35.03 -9.20
CA MET A 1 -40.88 -33.68 -8.70
C MET A 1 -39.93 -33.76 -7.49
N ALA A 2 -38.63 -34.01 -7.69
CA ALA A 2 -37.68 -34.10 -6.57
C ALA A 2 -36.22 -33.88 -7.01
N ILE A 3 -35.86 -32.67 -7.47
CA ILE A 3 -34.43 -32.28 -7.68
C ILE A 3 -34.12 -30.86 -7.14
N ALA A 4 -35.11 -30.08 -6.67
CA ALA A 4 -34.89 -28.67 -6.29
C ALA A 4 -34.34 -28.42 -4.86
N ALA A 5 -34.39 -29.40 -3.95
CA ALA A 5 -34.02 -29.20 -2.54
C ALA A 5 -32.51 -29.30 -2.24
N GLY A 6 -31.75 -30.04 -3.07
CA GLY A 6 -30.30 -30.22 -2.89
C GLY A 6 -29.45 -29.07 -3.44
N SER A 7 -29.98 -28.30 -4.39
CA SER A 7 -29.29 -27.14 -4.98
C SER A 7 -29.36 -25.94 -4.06
N THR A 8 -30.53 -25.68 -3.47
CA THR A 8 -30.80 -24.57 -2.54
C THR A 8 -29.95 -24.66 -1.27
N THR A 9 -29.87 -25.84 -0.65
CA THR A 9 -29.01 -26.06 0.54
C THR A 9 -27.53 -25.81 0.25
N ARG A 10 -27.01 -26.32 -0.88
CA ARG A 10 -25.63 -26.02 -1.30
C ARG A 10 -25.42 -24.52 -1.57
N LEU A 11 -26.38 -23.85 -2.20
CA LEU A 11 -26.29 -22.42 -2.49
C LEU A 11 -26.28 -21.58 -1.20
N TRP A 12 -27.16 -21.89 -0.24
CA TRP A 12 -27.19 -21.23 1.07
C TRP A 12 -25.91 -21.46 1.88
N THR A 13 -25.32 -22.65 1.83
CA THR A 13 -24.02 -22.89 2.50
C THR A 13 -22.87 -22.11 1.87
N LEU A 14 -22.85 -21.94 0.54
CA LEU A 14 -21.85 -21.12 -0.15
C LEU A 14 -22.01 -19.64 0.18
N VAL A 15 -23.25 -19.14 0.18
CA VAL A 15 -23.57 -17.76 0.58
C VAL A 15 -23.17 -17.51 2.03
N ALA A 16 -23.51 -18.42 2.95
CA ALA A 16 -23.12 -18.31 4.36
C ALA A 16 -21.59 -18.33 4.54
N LYS A 17 -20.88 -19.21 3.83
CA LYS A 17 -19.41 -19.25 3.84
C LYS A 17 -18.79 -17.95 3.32
N GLU A 18 -19.31 -17.39 2.23
CA GLU A 18 -18.80 -16.15 1.65
C GLU A 18 -19.12 -14.93 2.53
N PHE A 19 -20.32 -14.88 3.11
CA PHE A 19 -20.70 -13.87 4.09
C PHE A 19 -19.79 -13.95 5.32
N TRP A 20 -19.59 -15.15 5.89
CA TRP A 20 -18.67 -15.36 7.01
C TRP A 20 -17.23 -14.92 6.67
N ARG A 21 -16.75 -15.24 5.47
CA ARG A 21 -15.43 -14.83 4.97
C ARG A 21 -15.31 -13.30 4.91
N LYS A 22 -16.31 -12.60 4.37
CA LYS A 22 -16.34 -11.14 4.28
C LYS A 22 -16.45 -10.49 5.66
N THR A 23 -17.33 -10.99 6.53
CA THR A 23 -17.55 -10.46 7.88
C THR A 23 -16.31 -10.66 8.76
N ARG A 24 -15.70 -11.85 8.74
CA ARG A 24 -14.45 -12.12 9.48
C ARG A 24 -13.31 -11.20 9.03
N ARG A 25 -13.22 -10.87 7.73
CA ARG A 25 -12.22 -9.91 7.22
C ARG A 25 -12.46 -8.50 7.75
N ARG A 26 -13.72 -8.04 7.77
CA ARG A 26 -14.08 -6.72 8.32
C ARG A 26 -13.77 -6.62 9.82
N LEU A 27 -14.08 -7.66 10.59
CA LEU A 27 -13.77 -7.70 12.03
C LEU A 27 -12.25 -7.61 12.31
N ARG A 28 -11.43 -8.25 11.47
CA ARG A 28 -9.95 -8.15 11.56
C ARG A 28 -9.39 -6.80 11.09
N ALA A 29 -10.17 -5.98 10.40
CA ALA A 29 -9.77 -4.62 10.01
C ALA A 29 -10.25 -3.55 11.00
N GLY A 30 -10.99 -3.96 12.05
CA GLY A 30 -11.54 -3.04 13.05
C GLY A 30 -10.49 -2.50 14.02
N PRO A 31 -10.80 -1.39 14.73
CA PRO A 31 -9.89 -0.74 15.68
C PRO A 31 -9.40 -1.69 16.78
N VAL A 32 -10.28 -2.57 17.26
CA VAL A 32 -9.97 -3.55 18.32
C VAL A 32 -8.89 -4.54 17.88
N TYR A 33 -8.88 -4.94 16.60
CA TYR A 33 -7.87 -5.85 16.08
C TYR A 33 -6.47 -5.21 16.04
N ARG A 34 -6.37 -3.87 16.00
CA ARG A 34 -5.08 -3.15 16.06
C ARG A 34 -4.38 -3.35 17.40
N TRP A 35 -5.11 -3.60 18.49
CA TRP A 35 -4.51 -3.84 19.80
C TRP A 35 -3.60 -5.08 19.80
N ARG A 36 -3.83 -6.06 18.91
CA ARG A 36 -2.92 -7.20 18.72
C ARG A 36 -1.51 -6.80 18.26
N TYR A 37 -1.38 -5.65 17.60
CA TYR A 37 -0.10 -5.10 17.15
C TYR A 37 0.47 -4.07 18.13
N SER A 38 -0.21 -3.82 19.26
CA SER A 38 0.39 -3.06 20.35
C SER A 38 1.48 -3.90 21.03
N GLY A 39 2.58 -3.24 21.42
CA GLY A 39 3.72 -3.91 22.01
C GLY A 39 5.03 -3.26 21.59
N ARG A 40 6.13 -4.01 21.78
CA ARG A 40 7.48 -3.52 21.50
C ARG A 40 7.74 -3.50 19.99
N THR A 41 8.03 -2.33 19.44
CA THR A 41 8.50 -2.18 18.06
C THR A 41 9.99 -2.53 18.00
N PRO A 42 10.44 -3.33 17.02
CA PRO A 42 11.88 -3.56 16.80
C PRO A 42 12.64 -2.25 16.58
N GLU A 43 13.86 -2.16 17.11
CA GLU A 43 14.66 -0.93 17.03
C GLU A 43 15.26 -0.69 15.64
N ARG A 44 15.55 -1.75 14.87
CA ARG A 44 16.12 -1.63 13.53
C ARG A 44 15.85 -2.85 12.65
N VAL A 45 15.93 -2.65 11.35
CA VAL A 45 16.01 -3.72 10.35
C VAL A 45 17.47 -4.10 10.16
N LEU A 46 17.86 -5.34 10.47
CA LEU A 46 19.25 -5.79 10.40
C LEU A 46 19.76 -5.93 8.95
N ILE A 47 18.92 -6.45 8.06
CA ILE A 47 19.25 -6.72 6.67
C ILE A 47 18.03 -6.34 5.81
N ALA A 48 18.23 -5.40 4.89
CA ALA A 48 17.24 -5.09 3.87
C ALA A 48 17.39 -6.10 2.71
N PRO A 49 16.33 -6.81 2.29
CA PRO A 49 16.39 -7.68 1.12
C PRO A 49 16.78 -6.86 -0.13
N PRO A 50 17.60 -7.41 -1.04
CA PRO A 50 17.93 -6.71 -2.27
C PRO A 50 16.68 -6.52 -3.15
N ASP A 51 16.60 -5.40 -3.87
CA ASP A 51 15.65 -5.23 -4.98
C ASP A 51 16.37 -5.52 -6.30
N LEU A 52 15.83 -6.46 -7.08
CA LEU A 52 16.40 -6.89 -8.36
C LEU A 52 15.85 -6.09 -9.54
N ARG A 53 15.04 -5.07 -9.28
CA ARG A 53 14.37 -4.28 -10.31
C ARG A 53 15.19 -3.07 -10.67
N LEU A 54 15.10 -2.70 -11.95
CA LEU A 54 15.68 -1.47 -12.44
C LEU A 54 15.05 -0.26 -11.76
N ALA A 55 15.92 0.64 -11.33
CA ALA A 55 15.58 1.93 -10.79
C ALA A 55 16.09 3.03 -11.72
N ASP A 56 15.36 4.13 -11.72
CA ASP A 56 15.63 5.32 -12.50
C ASP A 56 15.59 6.54 -11.56
N PRO A 57 16.70 7.24 -11.34
CA PRO A 57 16.77 8.40 -10.46
C PRO A 57 16.01 9.62 -11.02
N GLN A 58 15.73 9.70 -12.33
CA GLN A 58 14.94 10.80 -12.89
C GLN A 58 13.50 10.77 -12.36
N ILE A 59 12.94 9.59 -12.08
CA ILE A 59 11.63 9.46 -11.45
C ILE A 59 11.62 10.05 -10.04
N ALA A 60 12.74 9.98 -9.30
CA ALA A 60 12.83 10.62 -7.99
C ALA A 60 12.77 12.15 -8.11
N LEU A 61 13.40 12.72 -9.14
CA LEU A 61 13.37 14.15 -9.43
C LEU A 61 11.96 14.62 -9.82
N GLU A 62 11.26 13.86 -10.67
CA GLU A 62 9.87 14.15 -11.01
C GLU A 62 8.97 14.14 -9.76
N ILE A 63 9.10 13.14 -8.90
CA ILE A 63 8.33 13.06 -7.65
C ILE A 63 8.66 14.24 -6.72
N TYR A 64 9.91 14.68 -6.68
CA TYR A 64 10.29 15.88 -5.95
C TYR A 64 9.60 17.14 -6.49
N TYR A 65 9.43 17.26 -7.80
CA TYR A 65 8.62 18.32 -8.42
C TYR A 65 7.11 18.11 -8.30
N GLY A 66 6.65 17.14 -7.50
CA GLY A 66 5.23 16.84 -7.31
C GLY A 66 4.59 16.16 -8.50
N ARG A 67 5.38 15.54 -9.38
CA ARG A 67 4.94 14.81 -10.57
C ARG A 67 5.14 13.30 -10.38
N TYR A 68 4.09 12.52 -10.59
CA TYR A 68 4.06 11.11 -10.24
C TYR A 68 3.80 10.25 -11.49
N PRO A 69 4.87 9.85 -12.23
CA PRO A 69 4.77 8.98 -13.40
C PRO A 69 4.57 7.53 -12.97
N LEU A 70 3.34 7.14 -12.63
CA LEU A 70 3.03 5.81 -12.10
C LEU A 70 2.08 5.05 -13.02
N SER A 71 2.37 3.76 -13.25
CA SER A 71 1.52 2.89 -14.08
C SER A 71 1.22 3.45 -15.48
N GLY A 72 2.19 4.15 -16.09
CA GLY A 72 2.04 4.77 -17.41
C GLY A 72 1.20 6.05 -17.42
N HIS A 73 0.88 6.62 -16.25
CA HIS A 73 0.08 7.83 -16.12
C HIS A 73 0.83 8.86 -15.24
N LEU A 74 0.97 10.08 -15.75
CA LEU A 74 1.59 11.19 -15.03
C LEU A 74 0.50 11.99 -14.31
N VAL A 75 0.66 12.19 -13.00
CA VAL A 75 -0.22 13.05 -12.21
C VAL A 75 0.61 14.13 -11.55
N GLU A 76 0.21 15.38 -11.74
CA GLU A 76 0.81 16.52 -11.07
C GLU A 76 -0.03 16.92 -9.86
N THR A 77 0.63 17.17 -8.73
CA THR A 77 -0.04 17.37 -7.44
C THR A 77 -0.08 18.83 -6.99
N GLY A 78 0.68 19.70 -7.66
CA GLY A 78 0.73 21.13 -7.33
C GLY A 78 1.17 21.40 -5.88
N GLY A 79 2.07 20.56 -5.34
CA GLY A 79 2.58 20.69 -3.97
C GLY A 79 1.69 20.07 -2.88
N LYS A 80 0.51 19.53 -3.22
CA LYS A 80 -0.28 18.72 -2.29
C LYS A 80 0.28 17.30 -2.20
N SER A 81 -0.02 16.62 -1.10
CA SER A 81 0.32 15.21 -0.96
C SER A 81 -0.39 14.38 -2.05
N PRO A 82 0.29 13.45 -2.75
CA PRO A 82 -0.32 12.63 -3.80
C PRO A 82 -1.45 11.73 -3.26
N PHE A 83 -1.47 11.48 -1.94
CA PHE A 83 -2.47 10.67 -1.27
C PHE A 83 -3.79 11.42 -1.01
N GLN A 84 -3.81 12.75 -1.22
CA GLN A 84 -5.02 13.57 -1.07
C GLN A 84 -5.75 13.82 -2.40
N ILE A 85 -5.16 13.40 -3.52
CA ILE A 85 -5.70 13.69 -4.85
C ILE A 85 -6.51 12.50 -5.36
N ALA A 86 -7.74 12.77 -5.79
CA ALA A 86 -8.60 11.78 -6.40
C ALA A 86 -8.22 11.60 -7.88
N VAL A 87 -7.54 10.50 -8.20
CA VAL A 87 -7.16 10.15 -9.58
C VAL A 87 -8.04 8.99 -10.04
N PRO A 88 -8.82 9.10 -11.15
CA PRO A 88 -9.70 8.03 -11.64
C PRO A 88 -8.94 6.90 -12.38
N ASN A 89 -7.75 6.53 -11.90
CA ASN A 89 -6.92 5.46 -12.44
C ASN A 89 -6.54 4.46 -11.33
N PRO A 90 -7.20 3.28 -11.25
CA PRO A 90 -6.92 2.29 -10.22
C PRO A 90 -5.47 1.76 -10.26
N GLY A 91 -4.88 1.65 -11.45
CA GLY A 91 -3.49 1.20 -11.62
C GLY A 91 -2.50 2.19 -11.00
N TRP A 92 -2.73 3.49 -11.24
CA TRP A 92 -1.96 4.58 -10.65
C TRP A 92 -2.08 4.59 -9.12
N GLN A 93 -3.30 4.49 -8.58
CA GLN A 93 -3.51 4.44 -7.12
C GLN A 93 -2.80 3.24 -6.47
N LYS A 94 -2.89 2.06 -7.09
CA LYS A 94 -2.20 0.85 -6.60
C LYS A 94 -0.68 0.99 -6.66
N ALA A 95 -0.16 1.67 -7.69
CA ALA A 95 1.26 1.94 -7.82
C ALA A 95 1.75 2.95 -6.75
N LEU A 96 0.96 4.00 -6.49
CA LEU A 96 1.24 4.99 -5.45
C LEU A 96 1.30 4.34 -4.07
N HIS A 97 0.21 3.68 -3.66
CA HIS A 97 0.08 3.05 -2.33
C HIS A 97 0.95 1.80 -2.14
N GLY A 98 1.51 1.26 -3.23
CA GLY A 98 2.41 0.12 -3.22
C GLY A 98 3.87 0.48 -2.95
N PHE A 99 4.24 1.77 -2.92
CA PHE A 99 5.59 2.28 -2.60
C PHE A 99 6.75 1.70 -3.42
N ARG A 100 6.45 1.02 -4.53
CA ARG A 100 7.47 0.49 -5.43
C ARG A 100 8.32 1.57 -6.06
N TRP A 101 7.93 2.84 -5.95
CA TRP A 101 8.71 3.98 -6.43
C TRP A 101 9.85 4.37 -5.47
N LEU A 102 9.89 3.85 -4.22
CA LEU A 102 11.01 4.07 -3.30
C LEU A 102 12.36 3.59 -3.85
N ARG A 103 12.36 2.62 -4.78
CA ARG A 103 13.59 2.22 -5.47
C ARG A 103 14.24 3.36 -6.25
N HIS A 104 13.44 4.27 -6.80
CA HIS A 104 13.91 5.44 -7.54
C HIS A 104 14.57 6.43 -6.58
N MET A 105 13.97 6.65 -5.40
CA MET A 105 14.55 7.47 -4.33
C MET A 105 15.88 6.91 -3.84
N ARG A 106 15.96 5.59 -3.65
CA ARG A 106 17.20 4.91 -3.29
C ARG A 106 18.28 5.08 -4.36
N ALA A 107 17.92 4.94 -5.63
CA ALA A 107 18.86 5.05 -6.75
C ALA A 107 19.36 6.49 -6.97
N ALA A 108 18.58 7.51 -6.59
CA ALA A 108 19.03 8.89 -6.62
C ALA A 108 20.18 9.16 -5.64
N GLY A 109 20.21 8.44 -4.50
CA GLY A 109 21.36 8.47 -3.57
C GLY A 109 21.61 9.81 -2.88
N THR A 110 20.63 10.73 -2.87
CA THR A 110 20.73 12.05 -2.24
C THR A 110 19.92 12.12 -0.96
N GLU A 111 20.36 12.95 0.00
CA GLU A 111 19.59 13.21 1.22
C GLU A 111 18.24 13.87 0.90
N LEU A 112 18.17 14.67 -0.17
CA LEU A 112 16.91 15.27 -0.63
C LEU A 112 15.89 14.20 -1.03
N ALA A 113 16.30 13.18 -1.77
CA ALA A 113 15.42 12.08 -2.17
C ALA A 113 14.98 11.25 -0.94
N ALA A 114 15.89 11.02 0.01
CA ALA A 114 15.57 10.33 1.26
C ALA A 114 14.60 11.12 2.14
N ALA A 115 14.82 12.42 2.33
CA ALA A 115 13.93 13.31 3.07
C ALA A 115 12.52 13.36 2.43
N ASN A 116 12.45 13.49 1.10
CA ASN A 116 11.17 13.46 0.39
C ASN A 116 10.45 12.11 0.55
N ALA A 117 11.18 10.99 0.43
CA ALA A 117 10.62 9.66 0.65
C ALA A 117 10.04 9.51 2.07
N ARG A 118 10.77 9.96 3.10
CA ARG A 118 10.33 9.95 4.51
C ARG A 118 9.08 10.81 4.71
N ALA A 119 9.04 11.99 4.12
CA ALA A 119 7.87 12.87 4.17
C ALA A 119 6.63 12.20 3.54
N LEU A 120 6.76 11.64 2.34
CA LEU A 120 5.66 10.93 1.66
C LEU A 120 5.19 9.68 2.42
N VAL A 121 6.11 8.92 3.03
CA VAL A 121 5.72 7.79 3.89
C VAL A 121 4.97 8.27 5.13
N SER A 122 5.44 9.35 5.77
CA SER A 122 4.77 9.96 6.93
C SER A 122 3.36 10.46 6.59
N ASP A 123 3.20 11.14 5.45
CA ASP A 123 1.91 11.57 4.93
C ASP A 123 0.95 10.39 4.77
N TRP A 124 1.42 9.29 4.16
CA TRP A 124 0.60 8.11 3.97
C TRP A 124 0.17 7.48 5.29
N ILE A 125 1.08 7.40 6.27
CA ILE A 125 0.76 6.87 7.61
C ILE A 125 -0.29 7.76 8.29
N THR A 126 -0.16 9.08 8.16
CA THR A 126 -1.10 10.04 8.74
C THR A 126 -2.48 9.91 8.11
N ILE A 127 -2.57 9.80 6.78
CA ILE A 127 -3.83 9.76 6.03
C ILE A 127 -4.50 8.39 6.08
N HIS A 128 -3.74 7.30 5.95
CA HIS A 128 -4.27 5.94 5.76
C HIS A 128 -3.94 4.97 6.90
N GLY A 129 -3.04 5.32 7.83
CA GLY A 129 -2.60 4.43 8.90
C GLY A 129 -3.65 4.19 9.98
N SER A 130 -4.62 5.09 10.14
CA SER A 130 -5.70 4.97 11.13
C SER A 130 -6.88 4.12 10.64
N GLN A 131 -7.20 4.19 9.34
CA GLN A 131 -8.38 3.58 8.74
C GLN A 131 -8.00 2.54 7.67
N ILE A 132 -8.27 1.27 7.95
CA ILE A 132 -7.98 0.14 7.06
C ILE A 132 -9.11 -0.01 6.03
N SER A 133 -9.05 0.76 4.95
CA SER A 133 -10.03 0.68 3.86
C SER A 133 -9.49 1.14 2.50
N GLY A 134 -10.18 0.76 1.42
CA GLY A 134 -9.90 1.23 0.06
C GLY A 134 -8.65 0.63 -0.58
N VAL A 135 -8.22 1.22 -1.70
CA VAL A 135 -7.12 0.72 -2.55
C VAL A 135 -5.80 0.64 -1.79
N ALA A 136 -5.57 1.54 -0.84
CA ALA A 136 -4.40 1.55 0.03
C ALA A 136 -4.23 0.26 0.85
N TRP A 137 -5.34 -0.41 1.20
CA TRP A 137 -5.35 -1.61 2.04
C TRP A 137 -5.79 -2.87 1.30
N GLU A 138 -5.92 -2.83 -0.03
CA GLU A 138 -6.05 -4.04 -0.82
C GLU A 138 -4.89 -5.01 -0.52
N PRO A 139 -5.13 -6.33 -0.38
CA PRO A 139 -4.08 -7.27 -0.02
C PRO A 139 -2.87 -7.22 -0.94
N GLY A 140 -3.08 -7.10 -2.25
CA GLY A 140 -1.99 -6.99 -3.24
C GLY A 140 -1.18 -5.69 -3.11
N THR A 141 -1.84 -4.57 -2.82
CA THR A 141 -1.19 -3.28 -2.58
C THR A 141 -0.39 -3.31 -1.27
N THR A 142 -0.99 -3.87 -0.22
CA THR A 142 -0.36 -4.00 1.11
C THR A 142 0.87 -4.89 1.05
N ALA A 143 0.80 -6.03 0.37
CA ALA A 143 1.96 -6.91 0.18
C ALA A 143 3.12 -6.19 -0.53
N LYS A 144 2.81 -5.46 -1.62
CA LYS A 144 3.80 -4.65 -2.34
C LYS A 144 4.44 -3.58 -1.45
N ARG A 145 3.62 -2.90 -0.63
CA ARG A 145 4.10 -1.87 0.31
C ARG A 145 5.05 -2.45 1.35
N VAL A 146 4.68 -3.57 2.00
CA VAL A 146 5.54 -4.24 2.99
C VAL A 146 6.87 -4.63 2.37
N ILE A 147 6.84 -5.24 1.18
CA ILE A 147 8.07 -5.60 0.45
C ILE A 147 8.92 -4.36 0.17
N ALA A 148 8.33 -3.30 -0.38
CA ALA A 148 9.05 -2.06 -0.71
C ALA A 148 9.65 -1.39 0.52
N TRP A 149 8.91 -1.33 1.64
CA TRP A 149 9.41 -0.76 2.90
C TRP A 149 10.57 -1.57 3.49
N LEU A 150 10.53 -2.90 3.40
CA LEU A 150 11.64 -3.74 3.84
C LEU A 150 12.88 -3.57 2.95
N GLN A 151 12.70 -3.62 1.63
CA GLN A 151 13.78 -3.49 0.64
C GLN A 151 14.45 -2.10 0.65
N HIS A 152 13.68 -1.05 0.92
CA HIS A 152 14.15 0.34 0.90
C HIS A 152 14.13 0.97 2.30
N SER A 153 14.23 0.16 3.34
CA SER A 153 14.26 0.61 4.73
C SER A 153 15.36 1.63 5.00
N SER A 154 16.54 1.50 4.36
CA SER A 154 17.65 2.46 4.48
C SER A 154 17.36 3.88 3.97
N VAL A 155 16.27 4.07 3.21
CA VAL A 155 15.86 5.39 2.71
C VAL A 155 14.76 5.98 3.59
N VAL A 156 13.99 5.12 4.27
CA VAL A 156 12.79 5.49 5.03
C VAL A 156 13.06 5.60 6.53
N LEU A 157 14.04 4.86 7.04
CA LEU A 157 14.45 4.83 8.45
C LEU A 157 15.70 5.67 8.70
#